data_AF-A0A428S2Y7-F1
#
_entry.id   AF-A0A428S2Y7-F1
#
_cell.length_a   1.000
_cell.length_b   1.000
_cell.length_c   1.000
_cell.angle_alpha   90.00
_cell.angle_beta   90.00
_cell.angle_gamma   90.00
#
_symmetry.space_group_name_H-M   'P 1'
#
loop_
_entity.id
_entity.type
_entity.pdbx_description
1 polymer ?
#
loop_
_entity_poly.entity_id
_entity_poly.type
_entity_poly.pdbx_seq_one_letter_code
_entity_poly.pdbx_strand_id
1 'polypeptide(L)'
;MVRTKTRPTTVEDRYPKDKYPNGPPKFRFPPKLPRVSNNRIFNDHTGRPALMSWESSGVCPLPPLASWVFYMVHPDVPRDFDGCAFQNGLEDGKALDKGGRFRYEFFFLPGATTEECHAHYLGELKARGTIWRHIRKVKRAMDLENQKNPPQLEYDSAEESGSGLGSATSESSSDEEATPNNQQLPGFVWPKHDRDCDSVMYRGWFFVYPDANIDCRGADGAERGIDVVTFDPIDQGDAWGEDEVPEFDPMEHPVDVTRRKARHEYYDAGLLGWMEMRKFSHWQEKADEATDNALKLGWKSW
;
A
#
# COMPACT_ATOMS: atom_id res chain seq x y z
N MET A 1 47.45 -1.10 20.07
CA MET A 1 46.25 -0.45 19.50
C MET A 1 45.40 0.05 20.66
N VAL A 2 45.48 1.35 20.99
CA VAL A 2 44.80 1.93 22.17
C VAL A 2 43.36 2.28 21.76
N ARG A 3 42.37 1.56 22.29
CA ARG A 3 40.94 1.93 22.16
C ARG A 3 40.66 3.13 23.05
N THR A 4 40.53 4.31 22.46
CA THR A 4 39.95 5.48 23.14
C THR A 4 38.46 5.23 23.35
N LYS A 5 38.03 5.19 24.62
CA LYS A 5 36.62 5.14 24.99
C LYS A 5 36.01 6.51 24.72
N THR A 6 35.21 6.64 23.66
CA THR A 6 34.42 7.84 23.41
C THR A 6 33.39 7.99 24.52
N ARG A 7 33.42 9.10 25.26
CA ARG A 7 32.45 9.40 26.31
C ARG A 7 31.05 9.55 25.68
N PRO A 8 29.98 9.03 26.30
CA PRO A 8 28.62 9.28 25.85
C PRO A 8 28.30 10.78 25.83
N THR A 9 27.78 11.28 24.71
CA THR A 9 27.32 12.67 24.54
C THR A 9 26.19 12.96 25.51
N THR A 10 26.31 14.03 26.31
CA THR A 10 25.26 14.40 27.27
C THR A 10 24.19 15.27 26.61
N VAL A 11 23.08 15.49 27.30
CA VAL A 11 21.99 16.35 26.81
C VAL A 11 22.48 17.79 26.63
N GLU A 12 23.39 18.24 27.49
CA GLU A 12 24.02 19.56 27.45
C GLU A 12 24.95 19.71 26.24
N ASP A 13 25.66 18.64 25.85
CA ASP A 13 26.45 18.62 24.61
C ASP A 13 25.55 18.74 23.36
N ARG A 14 24.34 18.16 23.45
CA ARG A 14 23.37 18.11 22.34
C ARG A 14 22.55 19.40 22.21
N TYR A 15 22.30 20.08 23.34
CA TYR A 15 21.56 21.33 23.42
C TYR A 15 22.35 22.36 24.24
N PRO A 16 23.45 22.89 23.70
CA PRO A 16 24.30 23.80 24.43
C PRO A 16 23.58 25.15 24.62
N LYS A 17 23.77 25.76 25.80
CA LYS A 17 22.96 26.89 26.28
C LYS A 17 23.11 28.16 25.46
N ASP A 18 24.20 28.29 24.72
CA ASP A 18 24.47 29.35 23.75
C ASP A 18 23.53 29.26 22.53
N LYS A 19 23.16 28.05 22.11
CA LYS A 19 22.22 27.81 21.01
C LYS A 19 20.78 27.59 21.47
N TYR A 20 20.59 27.05 22.68
CA TYR A 20 19.30 26.72 23.26
C TYR A 20 19.16 27.33 24.67
N PRO A 21 19.07 28.67 24.81
CA PRO A 21 19.05 29.37 26.10
C PRO A 21 17.85 28.99 26.97
N ASN A 22 16.77 28.51 26.34
CA ASN A 22 15.55 28.04 27.01
C ASN A 22 15.49 26.52 27.16
N GLY A 23 16.62 25.82 26.98
CA GLY A 23 16.68 24.36 26.95
C GLY A 23 16.21 23.76 25.62
N PRO A 24 16.11 22.42 25.53
CA PRO A 24 15.71 21.75 24.30
C PRO A 24 14.31 22.20 23.83
N PRO A 25 14.06 22.23 22.51
CA PRO A 25 12.75 22.59 21.97
C PRO A 25 11.67 21.71 22.61
N LYS A 26 10.66 22.34 23.22
CA LYS A 26 9.47 21.63 23.69
C LYS A 26 8.60 21.30 22.49
N PHE A 27 8.84 20.16 21.87
CA PHE A 27 7.95 19.63 20.86
C PHE A 27 6.60 19.30 21.51
N ARG A 28 5.61 20.19 21.33
CA ARG A 28 4.22 19.88 21.64
C ARG A 28 3.69 19.04 20.49
N PHE A 29 3.73 17.72 20.66
CA PHE A 29 2.98 16.85 19.76
C PHE A 29 1.49 17.15 19.95
N PRO A 30 0.71 17.29 18.86
CA PRO A 30 -0.74 17.35 18.98
C PRO A 30 -1.23 16.09 19.73
N PRO A 31 -2.35 16.18 20.46
CA PRO A 31 -2.91 15.02 21.13
C PRO A 31 -3.11 13.90 20.11
N LYS A 32 -2.64 12.70 20.44
CA LYS A 32 -2.87 11.51 19.61
C LYS A 32 -4.38 11.34 19.46
N LEU A 33 -4.89 11.48 18.24
CA LEU A 33 -6.27 11.14 17.94
C LEU A 33 -6.48 9.64 18.19
N PRO A 34 -7.67 9.22 18.63
CA PRO A 34 -7.98 7.80 18.76
C PRO A 34 -7.82 7.11 17.41
N ARG A 35 -7.25 5.91 17.40
CA ARG A 35 -7.32 5.02 16.23
C ARG A 35 -8.77 4.57 16.06
N VAL A 36 -9.28 4.67 14.85
CA VAL A 36 -10.62 4.25 14.45
C VAL A 36 -10.46 3.14 13.41
N SER A 37 -11.07 2.00 13.68
CA SER A 37 -11.18 0.88 12.73
C SER A 37 -12.38 1.14 11.82
N ASN A 38 -12.17 1.12 10.52
CA ASN A 38 -13.22 1.34 9.52
C ASN A 38 -13.44 0.03 8.77
N ASN A 39 -14.68 -0.46 8.78
CA ASN A 39 -15.13 -1.60 7.99
C ASN A 39 -16.27 -1.12 7.09
N ARG A 40 -16.12 -1.24 5.77
CA ARG A 40 -17.12 -0.81 4.79
C ARG A 40 -17.42 -1.93 3.83
N ILE A 41 -18.68 -2.37 3.84
CA ILE A 41 -19.21 -3.33 2.87
C ILE A 41 -19.44 -2.61 1.53
N PHE A 42 -19.09 -3.27 0.45
CA PHE A 42 -19.37 -2.84 -0.92
C PHE A 42 -19.73 -4.05 -1.79
N ASN A 43 -20.17 -3.82 -3.02
CA ASN A 43 -20.40 -4.90 -3.98
C ASN A 43 -19.21 -5.02 -4.92
N ASP A 44 -18.72 -6.24 -5.11
CA ASP A 44 -17.73 -6.56 -6.12
C ASP A 44 -18.33 -6.41 -7.54
N HIS A 45 -17.50 -6.59 -8.56
CA HIS A 45 -17.87 -6.48 -9.97
C HIS A 45 -18.91 -7.52 -10.41
N THR A 46 -19.11 -8.59 -9.64
CA THR A 46 -20.16 -9.60 -9.85
C THR A 46 -21.43 -9.29 -9.06
N GLY A 47 -21.43 -8.24 -8.25
CA GLY A 47 -22.53 -7.82 -7.40
C GLY A 47 -22.58 -8.53 -6.04
N ARG A 48 -21.57 -9.32 -5.67
CA ARG A 48 -21.53 -10.00 -4.36
C ARG A 48 -20.94 -9.07 -3.29
N PRO A 49 -21.33 -9.23 -2.02
CA PRO A 49 -20.75 -8.45 -0.94
C PRO A 49 -19.26 -8.73 -0.75
N ALA A 50 -18.48 -7.67 -0.65
CA ALA A 50 -17.08 -7.64 -0.30
C ALA A 50 -16.85 -6.63 0.84
N LEU A 51 -15.70 -6.69 1.49
CA LEU A 51 -15.35 -5.82 2.62
C LEU A 51 -14.07 -5.05 2.31
N MET A 52 -14.06 -3.75 2.59
CA MET A 52 -12.82 -2.98 2.71
C MET A 52 -12.63 -2.48 4.13
N SER A 53 -11.40 -2.57 4.62
CA SER A 53 -11.04 -2.28 6.00
C SER A 53 -9.78 -1.41 6.08
N TRP A 54 -9.76 -0.43 6.98
CA TRP A 54 -8.56 0.39 7.22
C TRP A 54 -8.61 1.06 8.60
N GLU A 55 -7.44 1.37 9.14
CA GLU A 55 -7.33 2.19 10.33
C GLU A 55 -7.10 3.66 9.99
N SER A 56 -7.69 4.56 10.79
CA SER A 56 -7.47 6.00 10.67
C SER A 56 -7.27 6.67 12.03
N SER A 57 -6.53 7.78 12.05
CA SER A 57 -6.46 8.68 13.20
C SER A 57 -7.69 9.58 13.19
N GLY A 58 -8.66 9.31 14.06
CA GLY A 58 -9.97 9.99 14.04
C GLY A 58 -10.88 9.53 12.91
N VAL A 59 -11.98 10.27 12.68
CA VAL A 59 -12.98 9.96 11.65
C VAL A 59 -12.44 10.32 10.27
N CYS A 60 -11.99 9.32 9.50
CA CYS A 60 -11.54 9.50 8.12
C CYS A 60 -12.43 8.68 7.18
N PRO A 61 -13.39 9.32 6.47
CA PRO A 61 -14.35 8.59 5.64
C PRO A 61 -13.76 8.07 4.34
N LEU A 62 -12.67 8.68 3.85
CA LEU A 62 -12.03 8.29 2.59
C LEU A 62 -11.11 7.09 2.84
N PRO A 63 -11.36 5.93 2.20
CA PRO A 63 -10.46 4.79 2.31
C PRO A 63 -9.12 5.14 1.64
N PRO A 64 -7.97 4.72 2.20
CA PRO A 64 -6.67 4.94 1.59
C PRO A 64 -6.61 4.34 0.19
N LEU A 65 -5.89 4.95 -0.76
CA LEU A 65 -5.81 4.45 -2.13
C LEU A 65 -4.90 3.22 -2.27
N ALA A 66 -3.82 3.14 -1.50
CA ALA A 66 -2.95 1.97 -1.42
C ALA A 66 -3.70 0.78 -0.80
N SER A 67 -3.53 -0.43 -1.33
CA SER A 67 -4.29 -1.58 -0.86
C SER A 67 -3.60 -2.93 -0.89
N TRP A 68 -4.07 -3.82 -0.01
CA TRP A 68 -3.80 -5.25 -0.01
C TRP A 68 -5.10 -6.03 -0.25
N VAL A 69 -5.07 -6.99 -1.17
CA VAL A 69 -6.26 -7.75 -1.58
C VAL A 69 -6.16 -9.18 -1.08
N PHE A 70 -7.17 -9.62 -0.34
CA PHE A 70 -7.30 -10.96 0.22
C PHE A 70 -8.57 -11.64 -0.33
N TYR A 71 -8.42 -12.88 -0.76
CA TYR A 71 -9.52 -13.79 -1.06
C TYR A 71 -9.70 -14.75 0.10
N MET A 72 -10.87 -14.69 0.72
CA MET A 72 -11.29 -15.59 1.79
C MET A 72 -12.03 -16.76 1.15
N VAL A 73 -11.36 -17.91 1.03
CA VAL A 73 -11.87 -19.06 0.24
C VAL A 73 -12.39 -20.21 1.08
N HIS A 74 -12.20 -20.19 2.41
CA HIS A 74 -12.79 -21.21 3.25
C HIS A 74 -14.32 -21.02 3.35
N PRO A 75 -15.14 -22.08 3.21
CA PRO A 75 -16.61 -21.97 3.29
C PRO A 75 -17.12 -21.48 4.65
N ASP A 76 -16.38 -21.78 5.72
CA ASP A 76 -16.75 -21.44 7.10
C ASP A 76 -16.15 -20.11 7.60
N VAL A 77 -15.82 -19.18 6.69
CA VAL A 77 -15.42 -17.82 7.09
C VAL A 77 -16.60 -17.15 7.82
N PRO A 78 -16.36 -16.51 8.99
CA PRO A 78 -17.43 -15.89 9.77
C PRO A 78 -18.23 -14.86 8.98
N ARG A 79 -19.56 -14.83 9.15
CA ARG A 79 -20.43 -13.85 8.46
C ARG A 79 -20.23 -12.42 8.96
N ASP A 80 -19.82 -12.28 10.20
CA ASP A 80 -19.48 -11.03 10.88
C ASP A 80 -17.98 -10.73 10.81
N PHE A 81 -17.32 -11.16 9.73
CA PHE A 81 -15.89 -10.96 9.51
C PHE A 81 -15.49 -9.48 9.70
N ASP A 82 -14.56 -9.26 10.62
CA ASP A 82 -13.96 -7.96 10.89
C ASP A 82 -12.55 -7.92 10.29
N GLY A 83 -12.42 -7.21 9.17
CA GLY A 83 -11.15 -7.08 8.47
C GLY A 83 -10.10 -6.28 9.22
N CYS A 84 -10.49 -5.34 10.09
CA CYS A 84 -9.56 -4.65 10.98
C CYS A 84 -9.06 -5.59 12.09
N ALA A 85 -9.92 -6.47 12.62
CA ALA A 85 -9.48 -7.49 13.57
C ALA A 85 -8.52 -8.50 12.92
N PHE A 86 -8.80 -8.92 11.69
CA PHE A 86 -7.90 -9.77 10.90
C PHE A 86 -6.54 -9.10 10.68
N GLN A 87 -6.52 -7.84 10.22
CA GLN A 87 -5.30 -7.06 10.04
C GLN A 87 -4.50 -6.97 11.35
N ASN A 88 -5.15 -6.57 12.45
CA ASN A 88 -4.51 -6.47 13.75
C ASN A 88 -3.96 -7.81 14.25
N GLY A 89 -4.65 -8.91 13.91
CA GLY A 89 -4.17 -10.25 14.19
C GLY A 89 -2.97 -10.66 13.35
N LEU A 90 -2.89 -10.24 12.08
CA LEU A 90 -1.70 -10.42 11.25
C LEU A 90 -0.50 -9.68 11.85
N GLU A 91 -0.68 -8.42 12.26
CA GLU A 91 0.37 -7.59 12.87
C GLU A 91 0.78 -8.07 14.28
N ASP A 92 -0.16 -8.60 15.07
CA ASP A 92 0.06 -9.16 16.42
C ASP A 92 0.87 -8.23 17.34
N GLY A 93 0.54 -6.94 17.33
CA GLY A 93 1.23 -5.91 18.13
C GLY A 93 2.61 -5.53 17.61
N LYS A 94 3.11 -6.16 16.54
CA LYS A 94 4.26 -5.71 15.76
C LYS A 94 3.75 -4.78 14.66
N ALA A 95 3.12 -3.69 15.10
CA ALA A 95 2.63 -2.67 14.19
C ALA A 95 3.75 -2.30 13.23
N LEU A 96 3.40 -2.22 11.96
CA LEU A 96 4.31 -1.90 10.89
C LEU A 96 4.57 -0.40 10.96
N ASP A 97 5.46 0.01 11.87
CA ASP A 97 5.67 1.41 12.28
C ASP A 97 6.21 2.32 11.16
N LYS A 98 6.48 1.77 9.97
CA LYS A 98 6.94 2.49 8.79
C LYS A 98 6.09 2.12 7.58
N GLY A 99 5.52 3.12 6.92
CA GLY A 99 4.77 2.94 5.67
C GLY A 99 3.51 3.79 5.59
N GLY A 100 2.88 3.72 4.43
CA GLY A 100 1.65 4.43 4.07
C GLY A 100 0.40 3.94 4.77
N ARG A 101 -0.71 4.61 4.49
CA ARG A 101 -2.04 4.14 4.93
C ARG A 101 -2.53 3.10 3.93
N PHE A 102 -2.76 1.88 4.39
CA PHE A 102 -3.27 0.80 3.54
C PHE A 102 -4.72 0.48 3.84
N ARG A 103 -5.44 0.22 2.77
CA ARG A 103 -6.76 -0.42 2.75
C ARG A 103 -6.59 -1.92 2.53
N TYR A 104 -7.21 -2.73 3.35
CA TYR A 104 -7.35 -4.16 3.09
C TYR A 104 -8.69 -4.38 2.39
N GLU A 105 -8.70 -5.15 1.31
CA GLU A 105 -9.93 -5.58 0.65
C GLU A 105 -10.06 -7.10 0.76
N PHE A 106 -11.24 -7.55 1.14
CA PHE A 106 -11.58 -8.95 1.34
C PHE A 106 -12.72 -9.34 0.41
N PHE A 107 -12.45 -10.30 -0.46
CA PHE A 107 -13.44 -10.93 -1.33
C PHE A 107 -13.76 -12.32 -0.80
N PHE A 108 -15.04 -12.65 -0.68
CA PHE A 108 -15.50 -13.92 -0.11
C PHE A 108 -15.92 -14.87 -1.22
N LEU A 109 -15.04 -15.80 -1.60
CA LEU A 109 -15.25 -16.77 -2.68
C LEU A 109 -15.07 -18.20 -2.13
N PRO A 110 -16.08 -18.72 -1.40
CA PRO A 110 -15.95 -20.00 -0.72
C PRO A 110 -15.76 -21.14 -1.72
N GLY A 111 -14.71 -21.95 -1.51
CA GLY A 111 -14.32 -23.07 -2.35
C GLY A 111 -13.61 -22.70 -3.65
N ALA A 112 -13.33 -21.42 -3.88
CA ALA A 112 -12.70 -20.98 -5.13
C ALA A 112 -11.24 -21.42 -5.23
N THR A 113 -10.81 -21.76 -6.45
CA THR A 113 -9.40 -22.03 -6.76
C THR A 113 -8.61 -20.73 -6.94
N THR A 114 -7.28 -20.84 -7.02
CA THR A 114 -6.41 -19.69 -7.30
C THR A 114 -6.73 -19.07 -8.65
N GLU A 115 -7.03 -19.87 -9.67
CA GLU A 115 -7.38 -19.42 -11.02
C GLU A 115 -8.70 -18.65 -11.01
N GLU A 116 -9.68 -19.10 -10.24
CA GLU A 116 -10.96 -18.39 -10.07
C GLU A 116 -10.78 -17.07 -9.32
N CYS A 117 -9.92 -17.03 -8.29
CA CYS A 117 -9.55 -15.79 -7.59
C CYS A 117 -8.81 -14.82 -8.52
N HIS A 118 -7.91 -15.32 -9.37
CA HIS A 118 -7.20 -14.53 -10.36
C HIS A 118 -8.14 -13.95 -11.42
N ALA A 119 -9.04 -14.78 -11.98
CA ALA A 119 -10.06 -14.32 -12.92
C ALA A 119 -10.97 -13.25 -12.29
N HIS A 120 -11.36 -13.43 -11.03
CA HIS A 120 -12.11 -12.43 -10.28
C HIS A 120 -11.32 -11.13 -10.11
N TYR A 121 -10.02 -11.21 -9.79
CA TYR A 121 -9.15 -10.03 -9.64
C TYR A 121 -9.09 -9.23 -10.94
N LEU A 122 -8.92 -9.90 -12.09
CA LEU A 122 -8.90 -9.23 -13.39
C LEU A 122 -10.26 -8.59 -13.72
N GLY A 123 -11.36 -9.21 -13.30
CA GLY A 123 -12.70 -8.64 -13.39
C GLY A 123 -12.85 -7.34 -12.56
N GLU A 124 -12.38 -7.35 -11.31
CA GLU A 124 -12.32 -6.16 -10.46
C GLU A 124 -11.48 -5.06 -11.08
N LEU A 125 -10.27 -5.40 -11.54
CA LEU A 125 -9.34 -4.47 -12.16
C LEU A 125 -9.96 -3.83 -13.41
N LYS A 126 -10.65 -4.61 -14.24
CA LYS A 126 -11.37 -4.10 -15.41
C LYS A 126 -12.54 -3.18 -15.02
N ALA A 127 -13.30 -3.55 -13.99
CA ALA A 127 -14.46 -2.78 -13.58
C ALA A 127 -14.10 -1.47 -12.86
N ARG A 128 -13.00 -1.46 -12.09
CA ARG A 128 -12.60 -0.35 -11.21
C ARG A 128 -11.41 0.43 -11.71
N GLY A 129 -10.60 -0.14 -12.60
CA GLY A 129 -9.33 0.44 -13.06
C GLY A 129 -8.24 0.45 -11.99
N THR A 130 -7.12 1.09 -12.32
CA THR A 130 -5.94 1.16 -11.45
C THR A 130 -5.98 2.37 -10.50
N ILE A 131 -5.13 2.35 -9.47
CA ILE A 131 -4.89 3.52 -8.61
C ILE A 131 -4.49 4.77 -9.40
N TRP A 132 -3.81 4.61 -10.54
CA TRP A 132 -3.29 5.73 -11.35
C TRP A 132 -4.38 6.62 -11.92
N ARG A 133 -5.55 6.06 -12.22
CA ARG A 133 -6.72 6.84 -12.63
C ARG A 133 -7.11 7.85 -11.55
N HIS A 134 -7.17 7.41 -10.30
CA HIS A 134 -7.54 8.24 -9.16
C HIS A 134 -6.45 9.26 -8.84
N ILE A 135 -5.17 8.87 -8.91
CA ILE A 135 -4.03 9.77 -8.76
C ILE A 135 -4.12 10.93 -9.77
N ARG A 136 -4.38 10.62 -11.05
CA ARG A 136 -4.58 11.64 -12.09
C ARG A 136 -5.79 12.54 -11.81
N LYS A 137 -6.91 11.97 -11.37
CA LYS A 137 -8.14 12.71 -11.04
C LYS A 137 -7.89 13.72 -9.90
N VAL A 138 -7.23 13.29 -8.82
CA VAL A 138 -6.87 14.16 -7.69
C VAL A 138 -5.88 15.23 -8.11
N LYS A 139 -4.83 14.88 -8.88
CA LYS A 139 -3.85 15.87 -9.36
C LYS A 139 -4.52 17.00 -10.14
N ARG A 140 -5.39 16.67 -11.10
CA ARG A 140 -6.16 17.67 -11.86
C ARG A 140 -7.03 18.54 -10.95
N ALA A 141 -7.66 17.96 -9.93
CA ALA A 141 -8.48 18.72 -8.99
C ALA A 141 -7.64 19.68 -8.12
N MET A 142 -6.47 19.24 -7.66
CA MET A 142 -5.52 20.09 -6.94
C MET A 142 -5.02 21.25 -7.80
N ASP A 143 -4.67 21.00 -9.06
CA ASP A 143 -4.23 22.04 -9.99
C ASP A 143 -5.32 23.10 -10.20
N LEU A 144 -6.58 22.69 -10.33
CA LEU A 144 -7.72 23.60 -10.45
C LEU A 144 -7.97 24.41 -9.16
N GLU A 145 -7.79 23.79 -7.99
CA GLU A 145 -7.93 24.49 -6.70
C GLU A 145 -6.82 25.54 -6.52
N ASN A 146 -5.58 25.19 -6.88
CA ASN A 146 -4.44 26.11 -6.85
C ASN A 146 -4.58 27.28 -7.84
N GLN A 147 -5.26 27.08 -8.97
CA GLN A 147 -5.58 28.17 -9.92
C GLN A 147 -6.64 29.13 -9.36
N LYS A 148 -7.61 28.63 -8.58
CA LYS A 148 -8.64 29.47 -7.94
C LYS A 148 -8.10 30.23 -6.73
N ASN A 149 -7.21 29.58 -5.96
CA ASN A 149 -6.59 30.10 -4.77
C ASN A 149 -5.07 29.98 -4.91
N PRO A 150 -4.40 30.93 -5.60
CA PRO A 150 -2.95 30.92 -5.73
C PRO A 150 -2.33 30.87 -4.33
N PRO A 151 -1.35 30.00 -4.07
CA PRO A 151 -0.65 29.99 -2.80
C PRO A 151 -0.14 31.41 -2.51
N GLN A 152 -0.50 31.98 -1.36
CA GLN A 152 0.18 33.16 -0.86
C GLN A 152 1.60 32.73 -0.49
N LEU A 153 2.51 32.84 -1.46
CA LEU A 153 3.93 32.63 -1.24
C LEU A 153 4.40 33.69 -0.25
N GLU A 154 4.69 33.28 0.99
CA GLU A 154 5.69 33.98 1.79
C GLU A 154 6.99 33.91 0.98
N TYR A 155 7.35 35.05 0.39
CA TYR A 155 8.63 35.29 -0.24
C TYR A 155 9.72 35.11 0.83
N ASP A 156 10.43 33.98 0.79
CA ASP A 156 11.85 33.98 1.10
C ASP A 156 12.60 33.98 -0.22
N SER A 157 13.37 35.04 -0.41
CA SER A 157 14.02 35.39 -1.66
C SER A 157 15.30 34.60 -1.88
N ALA A 158 15.59 34.34 -3.16
CA ALA A 158 16.81 33.76 -3.76
C ALA A 158 16.91 32.22 -3.66
N GLU A 159 17.08 31.46 -4.74
CA GLU A 159 17.94 31.70 -5.92
C GLU A 159 17.33 31.22 -7.26
N GLU A 160 17.96 31.73 -8.32
CA GLU A 160 17.62 31.74 -9.74
C GLU A 160 17.49 30.39 -10.47
N SER A 161 16.51 30.38 -11.38
CA SER A 161 16.58 29.99 -12.80
C SER A 161 17.52 28.86 -13.24
N GLY A 162 16.88 27.76 -13.66
CA GLY A 162 17.35 26.89 -14.75
C GLY A 162 16.17 26.44 -15.59
N SER A 163 16.02 27.05 -16.78
CA SER A 163 15.21 26.59 -17.93
C SER A 163 15.26 25.07 -18.11
N GLY A 164 14.25 24.34 -18.57
CA GLY A 164 13.17 24.66 -19.49
C GLY A 164 12.73 23.35 -20.18
N LEU A 165 11.77 23.49 -21.08
CA LEU A 165 11.20 22.49 -21.98
C LEU A 165 10.30 21.41 -21.35
N GLY A 166 9.02 21.58 -21.68
CA GLY A 166 8.00 20.55 -21.52
C GLY A 166 8.39 19.27 -22.22
N SER A 167 8.31 18.18 -21.47
CA SER A 167 8.08 16.85 -22.02
C SER A 167 6.67 16.48 -21.62
N ALA A 168 5.71 16.82 -22.49
CA ALA A 168 4.45 16.10 -22.54
C ALA A 168 4.75 14.72 -23.12
N THR A 169 5.34 13.84 -22.31
CA THR A 169 5.27 12.42 -22.58
C THR A 169 3.80 12.06 -22.49
N SER A 170 3.23 11.81 -23.67
CA SER A 170 1.88 11.29 -23.85
C SER A 170 1.81 9.95 -23.12
N GLU A 171 1.44 9.97 -21.84
CA GLU A 171 1.16 8.76 -21.09
C GLU A 171 -0.07 8.10 -21.73
N SER A 172 0.20 6.99 -22.41
CA SER A 172 -0.76 6.17 -23.15
C SER A 172 -2.10 6.05 -22.42
N SER A 173 -3.11 6.66 -23.04
CA SER A 173 -4.51 6.67 -22.65
C SER A 173 -5.15 5.31 -22.93
N SER A 174 -4.91 4.32 -22.06
CA SER A 174 -5.61 3.03 -22.09
C SER A 174 -6.31 2.67 -20.77
N ASP A 175 -6.67 3.67 -19.97
CA ASP A 175 -7.70 3.48 -18.94
C ASP A 175 -9.05 3.80 -19.57
N GLU A 176 -9.72 2.78 -20.13
CA GLU A 176 -11.12 2.91 -20.51
C GLU A 176 -11.97 3.35 -19.29
N GLU A 177 -13.00 4.15 -19.55
CA GLU A 177 -13.90 4.63 -18.52
C GLU A 177 -14.58 3.45 -17.80
N ALA A 178 -14.35 3.33 -16.49
CA ALA A 178 -15.07 2.37 -15.67
C ALA A 178 -16.58 2.60 -15.74
N THR A 179 -17.33 1.51 -15.65
CA THR A 179 -18.80 1.53 -15.60
C THR A 179 -19.30 2.50 -14.53
N PRO A 180 -20.34 3.31 -14.82
CA PRO A 180 -20.75 4.45 -14.00
C PRO A 180 -20.99 4.15 -12.50
N ASN A 181 -21.39 2.92 -12.15
CA ASN A 181 -21.67 2.55 -10.75
C ASN A 181 -20.41 2.28 -9.89
N ASN A 182 -19.25 2.02 -10.49
CA ASN A 182 -18.02 1.66 -9.76
C ASN A 182 -17.01 2.81 -9.65
N GLN A 183 -17.37 4.01 -10.12
CA GLN A 183 -16.47 5.17 -10.14
C GLN A 183 -16.11 5.71 -8.75
N GLN A 184 -16.81 5.28 -7.70
CA GLN A 184 -16.58 5.71 -6.30
C GLN A 184 -15.66 4.78 -5.51
N LEU A 185 -15.36 3.59 -6.05
CA LEU A 185 -14.46 2.65 -5.39
C LEU A 185 -13.01 2.97 -5.80
N PRO A 186 -12.07 2.89 -4.85
CA PRO A 186 -10.66 3.08 -5.16
C PRO A 186 -10.17 2.04 -6.18
N GLY A 187 -9.21 2.41 -7.01
CA GLY A 187 -8.60 1.51 -7.99
C GLY A 187 -7.65 0.50 -7.34
N PHE A 188 -7.21 -0.48 -8.14
CA PHE A 188 -6.29 -1.52 -7.70
C PHE A 188 -4.83 -1.14 -7.97
N VAL A 189 -3.94 -1.66 -7.12
CA VAL A 189 -2.50 -1.45 -7.25
C VAL A 189 -2.02 -2.13 -8.53
N TRP A 190 -1.31 -1.37 -9.36
CA TRP A 190 -0.75 -1.84 -10.62
C TRP A 190 0.53 -1.07 -10.90
N PRO A 191 1.70 -1.51 -10.42
CA PRO A 191 2.93 -0.74 -10.57
C PRO A 191 3.27 -0.49 -12.04
N LYS A 192 3.62 0.77 -12.35
CA LYS A 192 3.96 1.19 -13.72
C LYS A 192 5.43 1.02 -14.07
N HIS A 193 6.30 1.04 -13.07
CA HIS A 193 7.74 0.97 -13.28
C HIS A 193 8.23 -0.40 -12.82
N ASP A 194 9.06 -1.04 -13.64
CA ASP A 194 9.58 -2.36 -13.33
C ASP A 194 10.40 -2.35 -12.03
N ARG A 195 11.08 -1.24 -11.74
CA ARG A 195 11.76 -0.97 -10.46
C ARG A 195 10.88 -1.10 -9.21
N ASP A 196 9.57 -0.88 -9.35
CA ASP A 196 8.63 -1.05 -8.24
C ASP A 196 8.35 -2.54 -7.95
N CYS A 197 8.76 -3.42 -8.86
CA CYS A 197 8.53 -4.86 -8.91
C CYS A 197 9.83 -5.69 -9.00
N ASP A 198 11.03 -5.08 -8.99
CA ASP A 198 12.31 -5.78 -9.18
C ASP A 198 12.50 -7.01 -8.26
N SER A 199 11.98 -6.94 -7.03
CA SER A 199 12.07 -8.02 -6.04
C SER A 199 10.99 -9.11 -6.18
N VAL A 200 10.04 -8.94 -7.11
CA VAL A 200 8.87 -9.80 -7.29
C VAL A 200 8.85 -10.42 -8.67
N MET A 201 9.42 -9.77 -9.68
CA MET A 201 9.37 -10.18 -11.09
C MET A 201 7.96 -10.20 -11.71
N TYR A 202 6.93 -9.76 -10.98
CA TYR A 202 5.53 -9.74 -11.40
C TYR A 202 4.91 -8.35 -11.15
N ARG A 203 4.01 -7.91 -12.04
CA ARG A 203 3.26 -6.66 -11.85
C ARG A 203 2.09 -6.83 -10.88
N GLY A 204 1.42 -7.98 -10.94
CA GLY A 204 0.20 -8.25 -10.20
C GLY A 204 0.44 -9.12 -8.97
N TRP A 205 -0.30 -8.84 -7.90
CA TRP A 205 -0.36 -9.73 -6.74
C TRP A 205 -1.68 -9.63 -5.97
N PHE A 206 -2.03 -10.72 -5.30
CA PHE A 206 -3.07 -10.79 -4.26
C PHE A 206 -2.79 -11.96 -3.31
N PHE A 207 -3.59 -12.09 -2.26
CA PHE A 207 -3.46 -13.13 -1.25
C PHE A 207 -4.69 -14.04 -1.24
N VAL A 208 -4.48 -15.35 -1.03
CA VAL A 208 -5.55 -16.32 -0.80
C VAL A 208 -5.41 -16.86 0.62
N TYR A 209 -6.49 -16.77 1.39
CA TYR A 209 -6.59 -17.25 2.76
C TYR A 209 -7.51 -18.48 2.81
N PRO A 210 -6.96 -19.70 2.94
CA PRO A 210 -7.75 -20.92 2.86
C PRO A 210 -8.24 -21.44 4.21
N ASP A 211 -7.87 -20.82 5.33
CA ASP A 211 -8.23 -21.30 6.67
C ASP A 211 -9.58 -20.73 7.15
N ALA A 212 -10.34 -21.53 7.92
CA ALA A 212 -11.58 -21.08 8.56
C ALA A 212 -11.34 -20.09 9.71
N ASN A 213 -10.25 -20.34 10.45
CA ASN A 213 -9.93 -19.58 11.65
C ASN A 213 -9.13 -18.35 11.28
N ILE A 214 -9.81 -17.21 11.30
CA ILE A 214 -9.27 -15.89 10.93
C ILE A 214 -8.37 -15.26 12.01
N ASP A 215 -8.26 -15.88 13.19
CA ASP A 215 -7.37 -15.38 14.23
C ASP A 215 -5.92 -15.74 13.90
N CYS A 216 -5.19 -14.71 13.50
CA CYS A 216 -3.77 -14.78 13.21
C CYS A 216 -2.90 -14.38 14.41
N ARG A 217 -3.41 -14.21 15.64
CA ARG A 217 -2.60 -13.82 16.81
C ARG A 217 -1.82 -14.99 17.44
N GLY A 218 -0.74 -14.67 18.14
CA GLY A 218 0.06 -15.65 18.88
C GLY A 218 0.83 -16.62 17.99
N ALA A 219 1.30 -17.72 18.57
CA ALA A 219 2.15 -18.70 17.88
C ALA A 219 1.40 -19.46 16.77
N ASP A 220 0.22 -19.99 17.07
CA ASP A 220 -0.60 -20.70 16.08
C ASP A 220 -1.01 -19.79 14.92
N GLY A 221 -1.34 -18.54 15.24
CA GLY A 221 -1.69 -17.53 14.27
C GLY A 221 -0.51 -17.10 13.38
N ALA A 222 0.71 -17.09 13.90
CA ALA A 222 1.93 -16.81 13.12
C ALA A 222 2.19 -17.89 12.05
N GLU A 223 1.87 -19.14 12.37
CA GLU A 223 2.07 -20.30 11.50
C GLU A 223 0.98 -20.47 10.43
N ARG A 224 -0.10 -19.66 10.48
CA ARG A 224 -1.16 -19.66 9.46
C ARG A 224 -0.57 -19.50 8.08
N GLY A 225 -0.86 -20.42 7.18
CA GLY A 225 -0.40 -20.32 5.81
C GLY A 225 -1.34 -19.44 4.99
N ILE A 226 -0.77 -18.57 4.18
CA ILE A 226 -1.46 -17.65 3.29
C ILE A 226 -0.73 -17.73 1.95
N ASP A 227 -1.48 -17.95 0.88
CA ASP A 227 -0.90 -18.06 -0.45
C ASP A 227 -0.72 -16.65 -1.01
N VAL A 228 0.50 -16.35 -1.42
CA VAL A 228 0.80 -15.17 -2.22
C VAL A 228 0.73 -15.57 -3.67
N VAL A 229 -0.19 -14.96 -4.40
CA VAL A 229 -0.35 -15.19 -5.84
C VAL A 229 0.23 -13.99 -6.57
N THR A 230 1.19 -14.24 -7.45
CA THR A 230 1.82 -13.24 -8.31
C THR A 230 1.56 -13.58 -9.76
N PHE A 231 1.36 -12.58 -10.61
CA PHE A 231 0.99 -12.78 -12.01
C PHE A 231 1.39 -11.57 -12.86
N ASP A 232 1.30 -11.74 -14.19
CA ASP A 232 1.78 -10.75 -15.16
C ASP A 232 3.30 -10.53 -15.03
N PRO A 233 4.11 -11.53 -15.45
CA PRO A 233 5.56 -11.50 -15.30
C PRO A 233 6.17 -10.34 -16.07
N ILE A 234 7.23 -9.78 -15.51
CA ILE A 234 8.02 -8.71 -16.11
C ILE A 234 9.28 -9.35 -16.67
N ASP A 235 9.50 -9.15 -17.96
CA ASP A 235 10.74 -9.57 -18.62
C ASP A 235 11.93 -8.85 -17.97
N GLN A 236 12.81 -9.64 -17.35
CA GLN A 236 14.02 -9.14 -16.70
C GLN A 236 15.19 -9.01 -17.68
N GLY A 237 15.02 -9.40 -18.95
CA GLY A 237 15.96 -9.17 -20.06
C GLY A 237 17.43 -9.47 -19.73
N ASP A 238 18.16 -8.42 -19.35
CA ASP A 238 19.61 -8.38 -19.11
C ASP A 238 19.99 -8.23 -17.62
N ALA A 239 19.06 -8.36 -16.69
CA ALA A 239 19.33 -8.22 -15.25
C ALA A 239 20.18 -9.38 -14.70
N TRP A 240 20.15 -10.53 -15.38
CA TRP A 240 20.99 -11.69 -15.12
C TRP A 240 22.22 -11.59 -16.02
N GLY A 241 23.42 -11.77 -15.46
CA GLY A 241 24.65 -11.75 -16.26
C GLY A 241 24.60 -12.80 -17.38
N GLU A 242 25.29 -12.57 -18.50
CA GLU A 242 25.26 -13.45 -19.70
C GLU A 242 25.58 -14.93 -19.41
N ASP A 243 26.18 -15.24 -18.25
CA ASP A 243 26.56 -16.59 -17.81
C ASP A 243 25.66 -17.17 -16.69
N GLU A 244 24.66 -16.44 -16.19
CA GLU A 244 23.75 -16.90 -15.13
C GLU A 244 22.47 -17.49 -15.74
N VAL A 245 22.30 -18.81 -15.63
CA VAL A 245 21.02 -19.46 -15.90
C VAL A 245 20.11 -19.18 -14.69
N PRO A 246 18.99 -18.46 -14.85
CA PRO A 246 18.06 -18.22 -13.75
C PRO A 246 17.54 -19.55 -13.20
N GLU A 247 17.51 -19.72 -11.88
CA GLU A 247 16.92 -20.90 -11.22
C GLU A 247 15.39 -20.95 -11.43
N PHE A 248 14.79 -19.81 -11.77
CA PHE A 248 13.36 -19.65 -12.02
C PHE A 248 13.13 -18.61 -13.12
N ASP A 249 12.35 -18.97 -14.15
CA ASP A 249 11.94 -18.05 -15.21
C ASP A 249 10.46 -17.63 -15.02
N PRO A 250 10.18 -16.38 -14.62
CA PRO A 250 8.80 -15.90 -14.45
C PRO A 250 7.99 -15.91 -15.76
N MET A 251 8.65 -15.88 -16.93
CA MET A 251 7.97 -15.93 -18.22
C MET A 251 7.39 -17.31 -18.53
N GLU A 252 7.96 -18.39 -17.97
CA GLU A 252 7.41 -19.75 -18.05
C GLU A 252 6.29 -19.98 -17.03
N HIS A 253 6.16 -19.09 -16.03
CA HIS A 253 5.21 -19.17 -14.93
C HIS A 253 4.32 -17.90 -14.87
N PRO A 254 3.40 -17.69 -15.82
CA PRO A 254 2.60 -16.46 -15.91
C PRO A 254 1.73 -16.16 -14.67
N VAL A 255 1.48 -17.18 -13.86
CA VAL A 255 0.91 -17.10 -12.52
C VAL A 255 1.76 -18.00 -11.61
N ASP A 256 2.28 -17.43 -10.53
CA ASP A 256 3.03 -18.15 -9.50
C ASP A 256 2.31 -18.08 -8.15
N VAL A 257 2.41 -19.16 -7.37
CA VAL A 257 1.74 -19.31 -6.08
C VAL A 257 2.75 -19.76 -5.04
N THR A 258 3.03 -18.91 -4.07
CA THR A 258 3.92 -19.22 -2.96
C THR A 258 3.17 -19.21 -1.64
N ARG A 259 3.12 -20.36 -0.96
CA ARG A 259 2.59 -20.51 0.41
C ARG A 259 3.53 -19.84 1.40
N ARG A 260 3.04 -18.86 2.18
CA ARG A 260 3.82 -18.17 3.23
C ARG A 260 3.14 -18.25 4.57
N LYS A 261 3.92 -18.32 5.65
CA LYS A 261 3.38 -18.14 7.01
C LYS A 261 2.98 -16.69 7.21
N ALA A 262 1.93 -16.42 8.00
CA ALA A 262 1.48 -15.07 8.33
C ALA A 262 2.63 -14.25 8.91
N ARG A 263 3.42 -14.85 9.81
CA ARG A 263 4.65 -14.28 10.36
C ARG A 263 5.74 -15.34 10.38
N HIS A 264 6.98 -14.90 10.18
CA HIS A 264 8.16 -15.77 10.20
C HIS A 264 9.29 -15.08 10.97
N GLU A 265 10.23 -15.87 11.52
CA GLU A 265 11.42 -15.34 12.22
C GLU A 265 12.33 -14.55 11.28
N TYR A 266 12.65 -15.13 10.11
CA TYR A 266 13.20 -14.39 8.97
C TYR A 266 12.15 -13.46 8.37
N TYR A 267 12.47 -12.17 8.34
CA TYR A 267 11.54 -11.10 8.02
C TYR A 267 10.83 -11.31 6.67
N ASP A 268 11.58 -11.53 5.60
CA ASP A 268 11.11 -11.68 4.22
C ASP A 268 10.47 -13.03 3.90
N ALA A 269 10.64 -14.04 4.76
CA ALA A 269 10.00 -15.35 4.59
C ALA A 269 8.50 -15.33 4.94
N GLY A 270 8.10 -14.46 5.88
CA GLY A 270 6.70 -14.30 6.29
C GLY A 270 5.93 -13.36 5.37
N LEU A 271 4.60 -13.51 5.35
CA LEU A 271 3.71 -12.63 4.60
C LEU A 271 3.91 -11.16 4.98
N LEU A 272 4.00 -10.86 6.28
CA LEU A 272 4.16 -9.48 6.72
C LEU A 272 5.44 -8.83 6.18
N GLY A 273 6.59 -9.47 6.30
CA GLY A 273 7.82 -8.88 5.76
C GLY A 273 7.81 -8.84 4.23
N TRP A 274 7.13 -9.79 3.56
CA TRP A 274 6.87 -9.69 2.12
C TRP A 274 6.07 -8.42 1.78
N MET A 275 5.00 -8.12 2.52
CA MET A 275 4.21 -6.90 2.32
C MET A 275 5.06 -5.65 2.59
N GLU A 276 5.86 -5.66 3.67
CA GLU A 276 6.73 -4.55 4.05
C GLU A 276 7.76 -4.18 3.00
N MET A 277 8.40 -5.15 2.36
CA MET A 277 9.38 -4.90 1.30
C MET A 277 8.78 -4.15 0.11
N ARG A 278 7.45 -4.11 0.01
CA ARG A 278 6.69 -3.41 -1.04
C ARG A 278 6.06 -2.10 -0.55
N LYS A 279 6.22 -1.76 0.72
CA LYS A 279 5.71 -0.50 1.33
C LYS A 279 6.63 0.72 1.13
N PHE A 280 7.63 0.62 0.26
CA PHE A 280 8.54 1.73 -0.03
C PHE A 280 8.71 1.94 -1.53
N SER A 281 7.71 1.51 -2.30
CA SER A 281 7.68 1.63 -3.75
C SER A 281 6.99 2.93 -4.19
N HIS A 282 7.30 3.39 -5.39
CA HIS A 282 6.78 4.65 -5.92
C HIS A 282 5.25 4.65 -6.04
N TRP A 283 4.63 3.51 -6.37
CA TRP A 283 3.17 3.40 -6.45
C TRP A 283 2.48 3.74 -5.11
N GLN A 284 3.08 3.35 -3.98
CA GLN A 284 2.48 3.62 -2.67
C GLN A 284 2.64 5.09 -2.31
N GLU A 285 3.84 5.66 -2.48
CA GLU A 285 4.06 7.08 -2.21
C GLU A 285 3.05 7.94 -2.98
N LYS A 286 2.81 7.62 -4.26
CA LYS A 286 1.83 8.33 -5.09
C LYS A 286 0.39 8.09 -4.63
N ALA A 287 0.07 6.90 -4.15
CA ALA A 287 -1.25 6.59 -3.61
C ALA A 287 -1.53 7.32 -2.28
N ASP A 288 -0.53 7.40 -1.39
CA ASP A 288 -0.61 8.16 -0.14
C ASP A 288 -0.76 9.66 -0.42
N GLU A 289 0.07 10.21 -1.31
CA GLU A 289 0.01 11.61 -1.73
C GLU A 289 -1.39 11.97 -2.29
N ALA A 290 -1.93 11.11 -3.16
CA ALA A 290 -3.26 11.31 -3.72
C ALA A 290 -4.36 11.20 -2.65
N THR A 291 -4.22 10.29 -1.68
CA THR A 291 -5.17 10.16 -0.56
C THR A 291 -5.18 11.43 0.28
N ASP A 292 -4.01 11.97 0.62
CA ASP A 292 -3.92 13.21 1.40
C ASP A 292 -4.44 14.43 0.67
N ASN A 293 -4.15 14.53 -0.62
CA ASN A 293 -4.66 15.62 -1.44
C ASN A 293 -6.18 15.53 -1.62
N ALA A 294 -6.74 14.33 -1.81
CA ALA A 294 -8.20 14.14 -1.84
C ALA A 294 -8.86 14.56 -0.51
N LEU A 295 -8.25 14.22 0.63
CA LEU A 295 -8.71 14.66 1.95
C LEU A 295 -8.65 16.19 2.11
N LYS A 296 -7.58 16.84 1.66
CA LYS A 296 -7.46 18.31 1.67
C LYS A 296 -8.53 18.99 0.81
N LEU A 297 -8.90 18.37 -0.32
CA LEU A 297 -10.01 18.79 -1.17
C LEU A 297 -11.40 18.47 -0.59
N GLY A 298 -11.46 17.84 0.59
CA GLY A 298 -12.72 17.51 1.28
C GLY A 298 -13.46 16.30 0.71
N TRP A 299 -12.78 15.44 -0.06
CA TRP A 299 -13.40 14.25 -0.64
C TRP A 299 -13.79 13.25 0.44
N LYS A 300 -14.95 12.60 0.25
CA LYS A 300 -15.49 11.54 1.13
C LYS A 300 -15.54 10.18 0.45
N SER A 301 -15.33 10.14 -0.86
CA SER A 301 -15.26 8.97 -1.73
C SER A 301 -14.32 9.26 -2.91
N TRP A 302 -13.88 8.22 -3.61
CA TRP A 302 -12.99 8.34 -4.77
C TRP A 302 -13.70 8.79 -6.05
#